data_AF-A0A383BQW0-F1
#
_entry.id   AF-A0A383BQW0-F1
#
_cell.length_a   1.000
_cell.length_b   1.000
_cell.length_c   1.000
_cell.angle_alpha   90.00
_cell.angle_beta   90.00
_cell.angle_gamma   90.00
#
_symmetry.space_group_name_H-M   'P 1'
#
loop_
_entity.id
_entity.type
_entity.pdbx_description
1 polymer ?
#
loop_
_entity_poly.entity_id
_entity_poly.type
_entity_poly.pdbx_seq_one_letter_code
_entity_poly.pdbx_strand_id
1 'polypeptide(L)'
;MLKSLVKTFLGLSVLSKALLANNPSDLEFFENKIRPVLAEHCYECHNSVKKAKGDLVLDYKDGLLDGGETGPVLIPGNPKKSLLMQVLRHE
;
A
#
# COMPACT_ATOMS: atom_id res chain seq x y z
N MET A 1 -2.81 43.81 37.18
CA MET A 1 -2.19 42.95 36.15
C MET A 1 -3.03 41.68 36.01
N LEU A 2 -3.89 41.56 35.00
CA LEU A 2 -4.43 40.27 34.56
C LEU A 2 -5.10 40.40 33.18
N LYS A 3 -4.29 40.61 32.13
CA LYS A 3 -4.71 40.45 30.73
C LYS A 3 -4.01 39.23 30.16
N SER A 4 -4.48 38.04 30.47
CA SER A 4 -4.12 36.83 29.72
C SER A 4 -5.06 35.71 30.13
N LEU A 5 -6.09 35.43 29.35
CA LEU A 5 -6.86 34.18 29.47
C LEU A 5 -7.78 33.87 28.27
N VAL A 6 -7.69 34.59 27.15
CA VAL A 6 -8.51 34.29 25.95
C VAL A 6 -7.69 34.50 24.68
N LYS A 7 -6.70 33.64 24.42
CA LYS A 7 -5.91 33.68 23.17
C LYS A 7 -5.39 32.34 22.65
N THR A 8 -6.07 31.21 22.91
CA THR A 8 -5.55 29.93 22.37
C THR A 8 -6.61 28.86 22.10
N PHE A 9 -7.70 29.16 21.38
CA PHE A 9 -8.55 28.11 20.81
C PHE A 9 -9.22 28.58 19.51
N LEU A 10 -8.40 28.89 18.50
CA LEU A 10 -8.86 29.04 17.12
C LEU A 10 -7.93 28.24 16.22
N GLY A 11 -8.15 26.92 16.17
CA GLY A 11 -7.29 26.03 15.42
C GLY A 11 -7.66 24.56 15.58
N LEU A 12 -8.95 24.24 15.70
CA LEU A 12 -9.39 22.85 15.64
C LEU A 12 -9.53 22.45 14.17
N SER A 13 -8.39 21.97 13.67
CA SER A 13 -8.26 20.88 12.70
C SER A 13 -9.27 20.83 11.55
N VAL A 14 -8.75 21.13 10.37
CA VAL A 14 -9.22 20.63 9.07
C VAL A 14 -9.74 19.20 9.25
N LEU A 15 -11.06 19.03 9.16
CA LEU A 15 -11.73 17.75 9.31
C LEU A 15 -11.30 16.84 8.14
N SER A 16 -10.57 15.80 8.50
CA SER A 16 -10.14 14.63 7.74
C SER A 16 -10.85 14.40 6.40
N LYS A 17 -10.26 14.90 5.31
CA LYS A 17 -10.59 14.50 3.94
C LYS A 17 -9.74 13.28 3.53
N ALA A 18 -9.82 12.20 4.29
CA ALA A 18 -9.16 10.94 3.95
C ALA A 18 -9.84 9.77 4.66
N LEU A 19 -11.16 9.65 4.50
CA LEU A 19 -11.78 8.35 4.62
C LEU A 19 -11.40 7.60 3.34
N LEU A 20 -10.42 6.72 3.46
CA LEU A 20 -9.87 5.88 2.40
C LEU A 20 -11.03 5.19 1.66
N ALA A 21 -11.36 5.70 0.48
CA ALA A 21 -12.35 5.09 -0.38
C ALA A 21 -11.75 3.83 -1.00
N ASN A 22 -11.86 2.71 -0.30
CA ASN A 22 -11.93 1.42 -0.99
C ASN A 22 -13.30 1.40 -1.68
N ASN A 23 -13.36 1.71 -2.97
CA ASN A 23 -14.61 1.47 -3.71
C ASN A 23 -14.86 -0.05 -3.68
N PRO A 24 -16.08 -0.51 -3.34
CA PRO A 24 -16.39 -1.94 -3.33
C PRO A 24 -16.04 -2.63 -4.66
N SER A 25 -16.20 -1.92 -5.78
CA SER A 25 -15.80 -2.39 -7.11
C SER A 25 -14.30 -2.65 -7.26
N ASP A 26 -13.46 -1.81 -6.64
CA ASP A 26 -12.00 -1.93 -6.75
C ASP A 26 -11.51 -3.13 -5.92
N LEU A 27 -12.11 -3.35 -4.76
CA LEU A 27 -11.84 -4.53 -3.95
C LEU A 27 -12.30 -5.81 -4.66
N GLU A 28 -13.52 -5.82 -5.20
CA GLU A 28 -14.03 -6.97 -5.97
C GLU A 28 -13.12 -7.27 -7.17
N PHE A 29 -12.67 -6.24 -7.90
CA PHE A 29 -11.72 -6.41 -8.98
C PHE A 29 -10.39 -6.98 -8.49
N PHE A 30 -9.84 -6.47 -7.39
CA PHE A 30 -8.60 -6.97 -6.82
C PHE A 30 -8.72 -8.45 -6.45
N GLU A 31 -9.76 -8.82 -5.70
CA GLU A 31 -9.99 -10.19 -5.24
C GLU A 31 -10.24 -11.17 -6.39
N ASN A 32 -10.97 -10.74 -7.43
CA ASN A 32 -11.35 -11.63 -8.54
C ASN A 32 -10.37 -11.64 -9.71
N LYS A 33 -9.54 -10.61 -9.87
CA LYS A 33 -8.66 -10.45 -11.05
C LYS A 33 -7.18 -10.36 -10.71
N ILE A 34 -6.81 -9.78 -9.56
CA ILE A 34 -5.40 -9.54 -9.22
C ILE A 34 -4.88 -10.62 -8.27
N ARG A 35 -5.56 -10.85 -7.14
CA ARG A 35 -5.10 -11.83 -6.13
C ARG A 35 -4.89 -13.23 -6.70
N PRO A 36 -5.75 -13.79 -7.58
CA PRO A 36 -5.55 -15.14 -8.09
C PRO A 36 -4.23 -15.29 -8.86
N VAL A 37 -3.87 -14.29 -9.66
CA VAL A 37 -2.60 -14.28 -10.43
C VAL A 37 -1.40 -14.23 -9.48
N LEU A 38 -1.44 -13.39 -8.45
CA LEU A 38 -0.37 -13.32 -7.45
C LEU A 38 -0.26 -14.62 -6.64
N ALA A 39 -1.39 -15.24 -6.30
CA ALA A 39 -1.43 -16.50 -5.59
C ALA A 39 -0.85 -17.65 -6.41
N GLU A 40 -1.16 -17.70 -7.70
CA GLU A 40 -0.70 -18.76 -8.60
C GLU A 40 0.79 -18.64 -8.93
N HIS A 41 1.29 -17.41 -9.16
CA HIS A 41 2.63 -17.23 -9.74
C HIS A 41 3.67 -16.61 -8.79
N CYS A 42 3.25 -15.98 -7.69
CA CYS A 42 4.18 -15.22 -6.83
C CYS A 42 4.26 -15.76 -5.41
N TYR A 43 3.14 -16.17 -4.81
CA TYR A 43 3.09 -16.51 -3.39
C TYR A 43 3.90 -17.76 -3.03
N GLU A 44 4.23 -18.65 -3.96
CA GLU A 44 5.10 -19.79 -3.64
C GLU A 44 6.42 -19.35 -3.00
N CYS A 45 6.97 -18.22 -3.47
CA CYS A 45 8.24 -17.66 -3.02
C CYS A 45 8.13 -16.33 -2.25
N HIS A 46 7.08 -15.54 -2.47
CA HIS A 46 6.91 -14.18 -1.93
C HIS A 46 5.65 -14.06 -1.06
N ASN A 47 5.67 -14.71 0.10
CA ASN A 47 4.55 -14.80 1.04
C ASN A 47 4.99 -14.53 2.48
N SER A 48 4.01 -14.29 3.35
CA SER A 48 4.19 -13.97 4.77
C SER A 48 4.43 -15.18 5.67
N VAL A 49 4.16 -16.40 5.18
CA VAL A 49 4.13 -17.63 5.98
C VAL A 49 5.47 -18.35 6.00
N LYS A 50 6.25 -18.24 4.92
CA LYS A 50 7.58 -18.82 4.75
C LYS A 50 8.63 -17.71 4.75
N LYS A 51 9.92 -18.09 4.80
CA LYS A 51 11.00 -17.16 4.51
C LYS A 51 10.87 -16.67 3.05
N ALA A 52 10.42 -15.44 2.88
CA ALA A 52 10.24 -14.82 1.58
C ALA A 52 11.59 -14.63 0.87
N LYS A 53 11.62 -14.87 -0.45
CA LYS A 53 12.81 -14.55 -1.25
C LYS A 53 12.97 -13.04 -1.36
N GLY A 54 14.20 -12.54 -1.17
CA GLY A 54 14.50 -11.12 -1.27
C GLY A 54 13.72 -10.25 -0.27
N ASP A 55 13.33 -10.83 0.88
CA ASP A 55 12.46 -10.24 1.90
C ASP A 55 11.16 -9.60 1.37
N LEU A 56 10.72 -10.01 0.17
CA LEU A 56 9.57 -9.43 -0.52
C LEU A 56 8.30 -10.25 -0.25
N VAL A 57 7.28 -9.62 0.33
CA VAL A 57 6.01 -10.26 0.64
C VAL A 57 4.84 -9.64 -0.14
N LEU A 58 4.06 -10.46 -0.84
CA LEU A 58 3.03 -9.98 -1.79
C LEU A 58 1.59 -10.41 -1.42
N ASP A 59 1.40 -11.17 -0.35
CA ASP A 59 0.12 -11.80 0.02
C ASP A 59 -0.77 -10.97 0.96
N TYR A 60 -0.25 -9.86 1.48
CA TYR A 60 -1.01 -8.86 2.22
C TYR A 60 -0.59 -7.44 1.86
N LYS A 61 -1.46 -6.47 2.16
CA LYS A 61 -1.34 -5.08 1.71
C LYS A 61 -0.05 -4.41 2.18
N ASP A 62 0.30 -4.53 3.45
CA ASP A 62 1.44 -3.78 3.98
C ASP A 62 2.77 -4.39 3.47
N GLY A 63 2.86 -5.70 3.29
CA GLY A 63 4.02 -6.34 2.63
C GLY A 63 4.27 -5.81 1.22
N LEU A 64 3.19 -5.59 0.45
CA LEU A 64 3.26 -4.96 -0.88
C LEU A 64 3.77 -3.51 -0.84
N LEU A 65 3.55 -2.79 0.27
CA LEU A 65 3.98 -1.40 0.44
C LEU A 65 5.39 -1.28 1.02
N ASP A 66 5.79 -2.21 1.89
CA ASP A 66 7.11 -2.27 2.50
C ASP A 66 8.19 -2.60 1.46
N GLY A 67 7.86 -3.42 0.46
CA GLY A 67 8.79 -3.84 -0.59
C GLY A 67 9.67 -5.01 -0.15
N GLY A 68 10.91 -5.05 -0.66
CA GLY A 68 11.88 -6.09 -0.32
C GLY A 68 13.31 -5.55 -0.27
N GLU A 69 14.29 -6.44 -0.38
CA GLU A 69 15.73 -6.10 -0.33
C GLU A 69 16.15 -5.03 -1.36
N THR A 70 15.46 -4.96 -2.49
CA THR A 70 15.73 -3.98 -3.57
C THR A 70 14.97 -2.67 -3.42
N GLY A 71 14.22 -2.49 -2.33
CA GLY A 71 13.40 -1.33 -2.03
C GLY A 71 11.91 -1.51 -2.41
N PRO A 72 11.18 -0.41 -2.64
CA PRO A 72 9.74 -0.45 -2.88
C PRO A 72 9.38 -1.24 -4.14
N VAL A 73 8.48 -2.21 -4.01
CA VAL A 73 7.99 -3.01 -5.14
C VAL A 73 6.83 -2.33 -5.88
N LEU A 74 6.05 -1.53 -5.15
CA LEU A 74 4.89 -0.80 -5.65
C LEU A 74 4.96 0.68 -5.26
N ILE A 75 4.67 1.54 -6.23
CA ILE A 75 4.47 2.98 -6.02
C ILE A 75 3.00 3.29 -6.32
N PRO A 76 2.17 3.55 -5.29
CA PRO A 76 0.75 3.86 -5.47
C PRO A 76 0.54 5.00 -6.47
N GLY A 77 -0.36 4.78 -7.43
CA GLY A 77 -0.66 5.76 -8.49
C GLY A 77 0.41 5.90 -9.58
N ASN A 78 1.53 5.18 -9.53
CA ASN A 78 2.57 5.25 -10.56
C ASN A 78 3.07 3.87 -11.03
N PRO A 79 2.28 3.13 -11.83
CA PRO A 79 2.64 1.79 -12.32
C PRO A 79 3.92 1.76 -13.17
N LYS A 80 4.32 2.87 -13.80
CA LYS A 80 5.55 2.94 -14.62
C LYS A 80 6.82 2.97 -13.78
N LYS A 81 6.72 3.43 -12.52
CA LYS A 81 7.85 3.47 -11.59
C LYS A 81 7.82 2.32 -10.57
N SER A 82 6.77 1.49 -10.58
CA SER A 82 6.66 0.31 -9.72
C SER A 82 7.49 -0.85 -10.27
N LEU A 83 8.41 -1.39 -9.47
CA LEU A 83 9.23 -2.55 -9.85
C LEU A 83 8.37 -3.77 -10.20
N LEU A 84 7.28 -4.03 -9.47
CA LEU A 84 6.37 -5.15 -9.77
C LEU A 84 5.92 -5.13 -11.22
N MET A 85 5.60 -3.95 -11.74
CA MET A 85 5.10 -3.79 -13.09
C MET A 85 6.19 -3.94 -14.15
N GLN A 86 7.43 -3.56 -13.84
CA GLN A 86 8.59 -3.78 -14.71
C GLN A 86 8.87 -5.28 -14.83
N VAL A 87 8.89 -6.00 -13.71
CA VAL A 87 9.08 -7.47 -13.69
C VAL A 87 8.00 -8.18 -14.49
N LEU A 88 6.73 -7.84 -14.28
CA LEU A 88 5.61 -8.45 -15.03
C LEU A 88 5.66 -8.18 -16.54
N ARG A 89 6.24 -7.04 -16.95
CA ARG A 89 6.41 -6.69 -18.37
C ARG A 89 7.75 -7.14 -18.97
N HIS A 90 8.66 -7.69 -18.17
CA HIS A 90 10.02 -8.02 -18.55
C HIS A 90 10.81 -6.80 -19.07
N GLU A 91 10.68 -5.67 -18.35
CA GLU A 91 11.36 -4.39 -18.59
C GLU A 91 12.66 -4.23 -17.79
#